data_AF-A0A150QZV4-F1
#
_entry.id   AF-A0A150QZV4-F1
#
_cell.length_a   1.000
_cell.length_b   1.000
_cell.length_c   1.000
_cell.angle_alpha   90.00
_cell.angle_beta   90.00
_cell.angle_gamma   90.00
#
_symmetry.space_group_name_H-M   'P 1'
#
loop_
_entity.id
_entity.type
_entity.pdbx_description
1 polymer ?
#
loop_
_entity_poly.entity_id
_entity_poly.type
_entity_poly.pdbx_seq_one_letter_code
_entity_poly.pdbx_strand_id
1 'polypeptide(L)'
;MSTMGARCSGAALALAVLASAQQALAYCRSNTCKDTSLCLQDDQPVGLCKPLRWTGDCIGFAIQEDASSQVSYQEMSDLLDAAFGAWQQAPCGAGTPGIRVQNLGPVSCGAVELNARDGKTRVVDGLVPGNANVVVFRDMDWLAAGGHSSEMLALTTVQFDKKTGDLWGADMEINTDLYDMSAGDDSATPREDLLAIVTHEAGHFLGLDHTMAGPEATMHYRYDRLDPMNFRTLHEDDIMGICQMYP
;
A
#
# COMPACT_ATOMS: atom_id res chain seq x y z
N MET A 1 -0.35 -78.09 15.15
CA MET A 1 0.51 -76.90 14.98
C MET A 1 0.42 -76.45 13.53
N SER A 2 0.20 -75.14 13.36
CA SER A 2 0.18 -74.35 12.12
C SER A 2 -1.00 -74.50 11.15
N THR A 3 -1.93 -73.55 11.30
CA THR A 3 -2.96 -73.12 10.34
C THR A 3 -2.33 -72.28 9.21
N MET A 4 -2.69 -72.57 7.96
CA MET A 4 -2.37 -71.73 6.79
C MET A 4 -3.40 -70.58 6.71
N GLY A 5 -2.97 -69.37 7.03
CA GLY A 5 -3.76 -68.15 6.89
C GLY A 5 -3.71 -67.61 5.46
N ALA A 6 -4.87 -67.43 4.85
CA ALA A 6 -5.07 -66.85 3.54
C ALA A 6 -4.64 -65.37 3.51
N ARG A 7 -3.86 -64.99 2.50
CA ARG A 7 -3.47 -63.60 2.23
C ARG A 7 -4.65 -62.84 1.65
N CYS A 8 -5.23 -61.92 2.42
CA CYS A 8 -6.11 -60.88 1.89
C CYS A 8 -5.27 -59.80 1.20
N SER A 9 -5.39 -59.70 -0.12
CA SER A 9 -4.89 -58.57 -0.89
C SER A 9 -5.80 -57.36 -0.66
N GLY A 10 -5.41 -56.46 0.23
CA GLY A 10 -6.03 -55.15 0.37
C GLY A 10 -5.45 -54.19 -0.68
N ALA A 11 -6.23 -53.83 -1.69
CA ALA A 11 -5.88 -52.76 -2.62
C ALA A 11 -6.04 -51.42 -1.90
N ALA A 12 -4.93 -50.72 -1.65
CA ALA A 12 -4.94 -49.36 -1.13
C ALA A 12 -5.34 -48.40 -2.26
N LEU A 13 -6.58 -47.86 -2.21
CA LEU A 13 -6.94 -46.69 -3.01
C LEU A 13 -6.19 -45.48 -2.45
N ALA A 14 -5.18 -45.01 -3.17
CA ALA A 14 -4.61 -43.69 -2.93
C ALA A 14 -5.62 -42.64 -3.41
N LEU A 15 -6.33 -41.98 -2.48
CA LEU A 15 -7.03 -40.74 -2.78
C LEU A 15 -5.97 -39.68 -3.10
N ALA A 16 -5.78 -39.40 -4.38
CA ALA A 16 -5.10 -38.18 -4.81
C ALA A 16 -6.01 -37.01 -4.44
N VAL A 17 -5.69 -36.32 -3.33
CA VAL A 17 -6.25 -35.01 -3.04
C VAL A 17 -5.68 -34.07 -4.09
N LEU A 18 -6.43 -33.87 -5.18
CA LEU A 18 -6.24 -32.71 -6.04
C LEU A 18 -6.60 -31.51 -5.18
N ALA A 19 -5.61 -30.94 -4.50
CA ALA A 19 -5.70 -29.59 -4.01
C ALA A 19 -6.00 -28.73 -5.24
N SER A 20 -7.26 -28.30 -5.36
CA SER A 20 -7.59 -27.17 -6.21
C SER A 20 -6.74 -26.03 -5.68
N ALA A 21 -5.66 -25.70 -6.39
CA ALA A 21 -5.04 -24.40 -6.24
C ALA A 21 -6.18 -23.40 -6.43
N GLN A 22 -6.58 -22.73 -5.35
CA GLN A 22 -7.46 -21.59 -5.48
C GLN A 22 -6.69 -20.57 -6.31
N GLN A 23 -6.96 -20.54 -7.62
CA GLN A 23 -6.83 -19.31 -8.40
C GLN A 23 -7.73 -18.29 -7.68
N ALA A 24 -7.32 -17.09 -7.29
CA ALA A 24 -6.05 -16.39 -7.41
C ALA A 24 -6.00 -15.38 -6.25
N LEU A 25 -4.92 -15.40 -5.48
CA LEU A 25 -4.50 -14.25 -4.67
C LEU A 25 -3.99 -13.22 -5.68
N ALA A 26 -4.54 -12.01 -5.64
CA ALA A 26 -4.45 -11.07 -6.72
C ALA A 26 -4.31 -9.65 -6.23
N TYR A 27 -3.28 -9.40 -5.42
CA TYR A 27 -2.77 -8.05 -5.23
C TYR A 27 -2.72 -7.36 -6.59
N CYS A 28 -3.09 -6.10 -6.62
CA CYS A 28 -3.09 -5.32 -7.83
C CYS A 28 -2.01 -4.28 -7.73
N ARG A 29 -1.37 -3.98 -8.86
CA ARG A 29 -0.46 -2.85 -8.99
C ARG A 29 -1.18 -1.75 -9.74
N SER A 30 -0.96 -0.53 -9.26
CA SER A 30 -1.39 0.67 -9.97
C SER A 30 -0.79 0.65 -11.37
N ASN A 31 -1.43 1.29 -12.35
CA ASN A 31 -0.98 1.21 -13.74
C ASN A 31 -0.97 2.55 -14.47
N THR A 32 -0.16 2.66 -15.52
CA THR A 32 0.03 3.90 -16.28
C THR A 32 -1.22 4.40 -17.01
N CYS A 33 -2.22 3.54 -17.21
CA CYS A 33 -3.50 3.89 -17.80
C CYS A 33 -4.50 4.45 -16.80
N LYS A 34 -4.23 4.35 -15.49
CA LYS A 34 -5.15 4.70 -14.40
C LYS A 34 -6.49 3.96 -14.50
N ASP A 35 -6.44 2.71 -14.97
CA ASP A 35 -7.63 1.85 -15.06
C ASP A 35 -7.72 0.96 -13.83
N THR A 36 -8.65 1.28 -12.93
CA THR A 36 -8.86 0.53 -11.67
C THR A 36 -9.51 -0.84 -11.90
N SER A 37 -10.00 -1.14 -13.10
CA SER A 37 -10.48 -2.48 -13.46
C SER A 37 -9.34 -3.43 -13.87
N LEU A 38 -8.15 -2.87 -14.09
CA LEU A 38 -6.98 -3.61 -14.55
C LEU A 38 -6.06 -3.96 -13.38
N CYS A 39 -6.20 -5.18 -12.87
CA CYS A 39 -5.30 -5.72 -11.86
C CYS A 39 -4.03 -6.30 -12.52
N LEU A 40 -2.90 -5.59 -12.39
CA LEU A 40 -1.59 -6.07 -12.83
C LEU A 40 -0.82 -6.65 -11.64
N GLN A 41 -0.33 -7.88 -11.74
CA GLN A 41 0.46 -8.52 -10.69
C GLN A 41 1.94 -8.48 -11.06
N ASP A 42 2.27 -9.02 -12.23
CA ASP A 42 3.63 -9.09 -12.74
C ASP A 42 4.14 -7.79 -13.35
N ASP A 43 5.44 -7.74 -13.60
CA ASP A 43 6.07 -6.73 -14.48
C ASP A 43 5.58 -6.83 -15.94
N GLN A 44 4.55 -7.65 -16.20
CA GLN A 44 3.96 -7.84 -17.50
C GLN A 44 2.92 -6.75 -17.78
N PRO A 45 3.10 -5.96 -18.85
CA PRO A 45 2.10 -4.99 -19.29
C PRO A 45 0.84 -5.67 -19.83
N VAL A 46 -0.28 -4.97 -19.75
CA VAL A 46 -1.47 -5.27 -20.55
C VAL A 46 -1.69 -4.13 -21.54
N GLY A 47 -1.52 -4.44 -22.83
CA GLY A 47 -1.53 -3.42 -23.88
C GLY A 47 -0.44 -2.37 -23.68
N LEU A 48 -0.84 -1.10 -23.54
CA LEU A 48 0.06 0.01 -23.24
C LEU A 48 0.19 0.32 -21.74
N CYS A 49 -0.62 -0.34 -20.91
CA CYS A 49 -0.64 -0.12 -19.47
C CYS A 49 0.52 -0.87 -18.81
N LYS A 50 1.38 -0.13 -18.11
CA LYS A 50 2.53 -0.66 -17.37
C LYS A 50 2.19 -0.65 -15.89
N PRO A 51 2.58 -1.68 -15.13
CA PRO A 51 2.43 -1.65 -13.69
C PRO A 51 3.42 -0.66 -13.07
N LEU A 52 2.99 0.05 -12.03
CA LEU A 52 3.81 1.05 -11.35
C LEU A 52 4.74 0.38 -10.35
N ARG A 53 5.93 0.96 -10.16
CA ARG A 53 6.88 0.61 -9.09
C ARG A 53 7.93 1.70 -8.91
N TRP A 54 8.50 1.79 -7.71
CA TRP A 54 9.76 2.52 -7.51
C TRP A 54 10.91 1.76 -8.18
N THR A 55 11.88 2.51 -8.72
CA THR A 55 13.11 1.94 -9.27
C THR A 55 14.33 2.20 -8.40
N GLY A 56 14.27 3.18 -7.50
CA GLY A 56 15.25 3.35 -6.43
C GLY A 56 14.88 2.51 -5.21
N ASP A 57 15.89 2.05 -4.48
CA ASP A 57 15.71 1.16 -3.33
C ASP A 57 15.55 1.92 -2.00
N CYS A 58 15.81 3.23 -1.98
CA CYS A 58 15.70 4.10 -0.80
C CYS A 58 14.86 5.35 -1.14
N ILE A 59 13.59 5.35 -0.74
CA ILE A 59 12.65 6.43 -1.02
C ILE A 59 12.49 7.26 0.27
N GLY A 60 12.54 8.59 0.14
CA GLY A 60 12.24 9.48 1.25
C GLY A 60 10.80 10.01 1.17
N PHE A 61 10.17 10.27 2.31
CA PHE A 61 8.96 11.09 2.40
C PHE A 61 9.18 12.20 3.43
N ALA A 62 8.42 13.29 3.33
CA ALA A 62 8.42 14.37 4.30
C ALA A 62 7.01 14.62 4.81
N ILE A 63 6.88 15.02 6.07
CA ILE A 63 5.58 15.33 6.67
C ILE A 63 5.42 16.84 6.71
N GLN A 64 4.27 17.34 6.27
CA GLN A 64 3.99 18.76 6.33
C GLN A 64 3.90 19.21 7.80
N GLU A 65 4.65 20.27 8.14
CA GLU A 65 4.95 20.63 9.53
C GLU A 65 3.77 21.14 10.35
N ASP A 66 2.71 21.65 9.71
CA ASP A 66 1.51 22.13 10.40
C ASP A 66 0.68 20.99 11.00
N ALA A 67 0.85 19.77 10.48
CA ALA A 67 0.05 18.59 10.84
C ALA A 67 -1.46 18.90 10.76
N SER A 68 -2.27 18.32 11.66
CA SER A 68 -3.69 18.67 11.82
C SER A 68 -3.95 19.18 13.23
N SER A 69 -5.02 19.95 13.40
CA SER A 69 -5.58 20.22 14.73
C SER A 69 -6.01 18.94 15.48
N GLN A 70 -6.23 17.84 14.77
CA GLN A 70 -6.65 16.55 15.33
C GLN A 70 -5.48 15.64 15.74
N VAL A 71 -4.32 15.77 15.10
CA VAL A 71 -3.18 14.84 15.21
C VAL A 71 -1.89 15.63 15.17
N SER A 72 -1.05 15.45 16.19
CA SER A 72 0.25 16.12 16.24
C SER A 72 1.22 15.57 15.20
N TYR A 73 2.21 16.39 14.83
CA TYR A 73 3.29 15.98 13.95
C TYR A 73 3.99 14.70 14.44
N GLN A 74 4.26 14.60 15.74
CA GLN A 74 4.98 13.44 16.29
C GLN A 74 4.14 12.17 16.20
N GLU A 75 2.84 12.25 16.52
CA GLU A 75 1.93 11.10 16.35
C GLU A 75 1.90 10.66 14.88
N MET A 76 1.76 11.58 13.94
CA MET A 76 1.76 11.23 12.52
C MET A 76 3.10 10.62 12.08
N SER A 77 4.22 11.16 12.57
CA SER A 77 5.56 10.63 12.31
C SER A 77 5.68 9.18 12.78
N ASP A 78 5.25 8.88 14.01
CA ASP A 78 5.32 7.55 14.60
C ASP A 78 4.41 6.56 13.85
N LEU A 79 3.22 7.01 13.43
CA LEU A 79 2.27 6.21 12.65
C LEU A 79 2.78 5.87 11.26
N LEU A 80 3.39 6.83 10.55
CA LEU A 80 3.99 6.58 9.23
C LEU A 80 5.21 5.66 9.32
N ASP A 81 6.04 5.82 10.34
CA ASP A 81 7.17 4.91 10.58
C ASP A 81 6.67 3.48 10.84
N ALA A 82 5.57 3.32 11.58
CA ALA A 82 4.93 2.03 11.80
C ALA A 82 4.33 1.44 10.51
N ALA A 83 3.57 2.23 9.76
CA ALA A 83 2.93 1.82 8.51
C ALA A 83 3.95 1.40 7.44
N PHE A 84 4.93 2.25 7.13
CA PHE A 84 6.01 1.87 6.23
C PHE A 84 6.88 0.75 6.80
N GLY A 85 6.99 0.64 8.13
CA GLY A 85 7.63 -0.47 8.81
C GLY A 85 6.96 -1.80 8.51
N ALA A 86 5.63 -1.87 8.50
CA ALA A 86 4.87 -3.08 8.17
C ALA A 86 5.18 -3.58 6.75
N TRP A 87 5.21 -2.67 5.77
CA TRP A 87 5.59 -2.98 4.39
C TRP A 87 7.05 -3.41 4.25
N GLN A 88 7.98 -2.68 4.87
CA GLN A 88 9.42 -2.99 4.79
C GLN A 88 9.82 -4.28 5.51
N GLN A 89 9.00 -4.76 6.45
CA GLN A 89 9.25 -5.97 7.24
C GLN A 89 8.39 -7.16 6.81
N ALA A 90 7.65 -7.05 5.70
CA ALA A 90 6.83 -8.13 5.18
C ALA A 90 7.66 -9.42 4.98
N PRO A 91 7.13 -10.60 5.35
CA PRO A 91 7.88 -11.86 5.28
C PRO A 91 7.93 -12.42 3.85
N CYS A 92 8.99 -12.09 3.10
CA CYS A 92 9.19 -12.53 1.70
C CYS A 92 9.97 -13.85 1.59
N GLY A 93 9.55 -14.85 2.38
CA GLY A 93 10.24 -16.14 2.46
C GLY A 93 11.53 -16.05 3.28
N ALA A 94 12.69 -15.93 2.62
CA ALA A 94 14.00 -15.92 3.30
C ALA A 94 14.44 -14.53 3.78
N GLY A 95 13.70 -13.47 3.45
CA GLY A 95 14.04 -12.10 3.77
C GLY A 95 12.83 -11.17 3.80
N THR A 96 13.10 -9.89 3.58
CA THR A 96 12.11 -8.80 3.52
C THR A 96 12.22 -8.09 2.18
N PRO A 97 11.25 -7.24 1.79
CA PRO A 97 11.31 -6.51 0.54
C PRO A 97 12.61 -5.70 0.38
N GLY A 98 13.10 -5.62 -0.86
CA GLY A 98 14.28 -4.87 -1.28
C GLY A 98 14.11 -3.35 -1.33
N ILE A 99 13.12 -2.80 -0.61
CA ILE A 99 12.80 -1.37 -0.60
C ILE A 99 12.93 -0.79 0.81
N ARG A 100 13.40 0.45 0.91
CA ARG A 100 13.47 1.23 2.14
C ARG A 100 12.73 2.55 1.96
N VAL A 101 11.91 2.89 2.94
CA VAL A 101 11.19 4.16 2.98
C VAL A 101 11.58 4.88 4.27
N GLN A 102 12.02 6.14 4.13
CA GLN A 102 12.59 6.92 5.22
C GLN A 102 11.85 8.24 5.40
N ASN A 103 11.50 8.56 6.64
CA ASN A 103 11.03 9.88 7.01
C ASN A 103 12.20 10.86 6.97
N LEU A 104 12.12 11.86 6.09
CA LEU A 104 13.11 12.93 5.91
C LEU A 104 12.89 14.12 6.86
N GLY A 105 11.84 14.05 7.69
CA GLY A 105 11.48 15.09 8.64
C GLY A 105 10.46 16.10 8.09
N PRO A 106 10.33 17.26 8.76
CA PRO A 106 9.29 18.23 8.45
C PRO A 106 9.59 18.99 7.15
N VAL A 107 8.54 19.34 6.43
CA VAL A 107 8.58 20.27 5.30
C VAL A 107 7.52 21.36 5.47
N SER A 108 7.86 22.59 5.09
CA SER A 108 6.92 23.73 5.18
C SER A 108 5.86 23.74 4.08
N CYS A 109 6.11 23.04 2.97
CA CYS A 109 5.24 23.01 1.81
C CYS A 109 4.35 21.77 1.81
N GLY A 110 3.02 21.95 1.78
CA GLY A 110 2.02 20.89 1.64
C GLY A 110 1.46 20.74 0.23
N ALA A 111 2.23 21.14 -0.79
CA ALA A 111 1.80 21.05 -2.18
C ALA A 111 1.97 19.63 -2.70
N VAL A 112 0.90 19.09 -3.30
CA VAL A 112 0.90 17.80 -3.98
C VAL A 112 1.45 18.02 -5.38
N GLU A 113 2.74 17.76 -5.54
CA GLU A 113 3.46 18.03 -6.78
C GLU A 113 4.75 17.25 -6.89
N LEU A 114 5.16 16.99 -8.13
CA LEU A 114 6.50 16.52 -8.42
C LEU A 114 7.46 17.72 -8.49
N ASN A 115 8.55 17.68 -7.73
CA ASN A 115 9.67 18.64 -7.80
C ASN A 115 10.53 18.43 -9.07
N ALA A 116 9.87 18.39 -10.24
CA ALA A 116 10.47 18.37 -11.56
C ALA A 116 9.93 19.51 -12.44
N ARG A 117 9.36 20.56 -11.82
CA ARG A 117 8.64 21.65 -12.49
C ARG A 117 9.48 22.46 -13.48
N ASP A 118 10.80 22.29 -13.54
CA ASP A 118 11.68 23.06 -14.40
C ASP A 118 11.98 22.42 -15.78
N GLY A 119 11.52 21.18 -16.02
CA GLY A 119 11.78 20.44 -17.26
C GLY A 119 13.27 20.11 -17.50
N LYS A 120 14.12 20.32 -16.50
CA LYS A 120 15.57 20.02 -16.51
C LYS A 120 15.95 19.01 -15.45
N THR A 121 15.07 18.77 -14.49
CA THR A 121 15.25 17.80 -13.41
C THR A 121 15.42 16.41 -14.01
N ARG A 122 16.62 15.86 -13.85
CA ARG A 122 16.96 14.50 -14.29
C ARG A 122 16.68 13.54 -13.16
N VAL A 123 16.08 12.40 -13.49
CA VAL A 123 16.02 11.25 -12.58
C VAL A 123 17.46 10.81 -12.28
N VAL A 124 17.79 10.65 -11.00
CA VAL A 124 19.06 10.15 -10.50
C VAL A 124 18.76 8.93 -9.64
N ASP A 125 19.37 7.80 -9.97
CA ASP A 125 19.17 6.53 -9.25
C ASP A 125 17.70 6.13 -9.07
N GLY A 126 16.89 6.37 -10.10
CA GLY A 126 15.46 6.06 -10.10
C GLY A 126 14.57 7.06 -9.36
N LEU A 127 15.13 8.16 -8.82
CA LEU A 127 14.42 9.15 -8.03
C LEU A 127 14.50 10.54 -8.64
N VAL A 128 13.52 11.38 -8.34
CA VAL A 128 13.54 12.82 -8.67
C VAL A 128 14.22 13.58 -7.53
N PRO A 129 15.41 14.18 -7.75
CA PRO A 129 16.15 14.85 -6.68
C PRO A 129 15.34 15.96 -6.01
N GLY A 130 15.26 15.92 -4.69
CA GLY A 130 14.54 16.93 -3.90
C GLY A 130 13.01 16.80 -3.97
N ASN A 131 12.45 15.73 -4.55
CA ASN A 131 11.03 15.46 -4.41
C ASN A 131 10.71 15.11 -2.95
N ALA A 132 9.68 15.74 -2.40
CA ALA A 132 9.34 15.60 -0.98
C ALA A 132 8.55 14.33 -0.69
N ASN A 133 7.73 13.86 -1.64
CA ASN A 133 6.72 12.82 -1.40
C ASN A 133 5.90 13.16 -0.15
N VAL A 134 5.19 14.29 -0.20
CA VAL A 134 4.69 14.95 1.01
C VAL A 134 3.50 14.20 1.60
N VAL A 135 3.48 14.05 2.92
CA VAL A 135 2.30 13.65 3.67
C VAL A 135 1.70 14.89 4.32
N VAL A 136 0.44 15.21 3.99
CA VAL A 136 -0.22 16.45 4.38
C VAL A 136 -1.64 16.20 4.87
N PHE A 137 -2.06 16.95 5.89
CA PHE A 137 -3.45 16.98 6.33
C PHE A 137 -4.25 18.03 5.57
N ARG A 138 -5.50 17.71 5.27
CA ARG A 138 -6.47 18.62 4.68
C ARG A 138 -7.57 18.87 5.70
N ASP A 139 -7.34 19.85 6.56
CA ASP A 139 -8.28 20.26 7.62
C ASP A 139 -9.51 21.02 7.11
N MET A 140 -9.51 21.45 5.83
CA MET A 140 -10.62 22.14 5.21
C MET A 140 -10.63 21.98 3.69
N ASP A 141 -11.78 22.27 3.07
CA ASP A 141 -11.98 22.35 1.62
C ASP A 141 -11.62 21.05 0.85
N TRP A 142 -11.76 19.87 1.49
CA TRP A 142 -11.44 18.58 0.86
C TRP A 142 -12.18 18.40 -0.46
N LEU A 143 -13.47 18.71 -0.48
CA LEU A 143 -14.33 18.58 -1.67
C LEU A 143 -14.11 19.66 -2.74
N ALA A 144 -13.33 20.70 -2.44
CA ALA A 144 -12.99 21.74 -3.42
C ALA A 144 -11.85 21.29 -4.35
N ALA A 145 -11.04 20.31 -3.94
CA ALA A 145 -9.96 19.76 -4.73
C ALA A 145 -10.46 18.74 -5.78
N GLY A 146 -9.94 18.83 -6.99
CA GLY A 146 -10.31 17.93 -8.07
C GLY A 146 -9.78 16.51 -7.83
N GLY A 147 -10.65 15.51 -7.96
CA GLY A 147 -10.31 14.10 -7.71
C GLY A 147 -10.65 13.63 -6.30
N HIS A 148 -11.01 14.53 -5.38
CA HIS A 148 -11.47 14.19 -4.05
C HIS A 148 -12.96 13.85 -4.04
N SER A 149 -13.36 12.98 -3.11
CA SER A 149 -14.76 12.62 -2.87
C SER A 149 -15.05 12.50 -1.38
N SER A 150 -16.33 12.52 -1.02
CA SER A 150 -16.78 12.42 0.37
C SER A 150 -16.63 11.04 0.99
N GLU A 151 -16.18 10.03 0.23
CA GLU A 151 -15.97 8.65 0.70
C GLU A 151 -14.48 8.36 0.97
N MET A 152 -13.58 9.29 0.62
CA MET A 152 -12.14 9.13 0.76
C MET A 152 -11.68 9.59 2.15
N LEU A 153 -11.16 8.66 2.94
CA LEU A 153 -10.50 8.94 4.22
C LEU A 153 -9.11 9.56 4.03
N ALA A 154 -8.45 9.19 2.94
CA ALA A 154 -7.19 9.73 2.48
C ALA A 154 -7.06 9.52 0.97
N LEU A 155 -6.00 10.06 0.38
CA LEU A 155 -5.64 9.86 -1.02
C LEU A 155 -4.13 9.90 -1.21
N THR A 156 -3.58 8.85 -1.83
CA THR A 156 -2.21 8.87 -2.36
C THR A 156 -2.20 9.21 -3.85
N THR A 157 -1.61 10.35 -4.20
CA THR A 157 -1.40 10.78 -5.57
C THR A 157 0.01 10.43 -6.03
N VAL A 158 0.11 9.55 -7.02
CA VAL A 158 1.40 9.17 -7.62
C VAL A 158 1.70 9.92 -8.92
N GLN A 159 2.97 10.24 -9.13
CA GLN A 159 3.51 10.74 -10.39
C GLN A 159 4.53 9.73 -10.95
N PHE A 160 4.50 9.49 -12.26
CA PHE A 160 5.24 8.39 -12.88
C PHE A 160 5.56 8.62 -14.36
N ASP A 161 6.53 7.88 -14.88
CA ASP A 161 6.78 7.77 -16.32
C ASP A 161 5.71 6.89 -16.98
N LYS A 162 4.92 7.47 -17.89
CA LYS A 162 3.86 6.75 -18.61
C LYS A 162 4.37 5.62 -19.52
N LYS A 163 5.64 5.64 -19.91
CA LYS A 163 6.25 4.66 -20.82
C LYS A 163 6.80 3.44 -20.09
N THR A 164 7.37 3.65 -18.90
CA THR A 164 8.04 2.59 -18.14
C THR A 164 7.21 2.10 -16.96
N GLY A 165 6.41 2.97 -16.34
CA GLY A 165 5.72 2.70 -15.08
C GLY A 165 6.55 3.10 -13.85
N ASP A 166 7.71 3.73 -14.04
CA ASP A 166 8.56 4.12 -12.91
C ASP A 166 7.89 5.25 -12.12
N LEU A 167 7.72 5.02 -10.81
CA LEU A 167 7.28 6.04 -9.87
C LEU A 167 8.37 7.10 -9.72
N TRP A 168 7.95 8.36 -9.75
CA TRP A 168 8.79 9.56 -9.59
C TRP A 168 8.42 10.34 -8.33
N GLY A 169 7.17 10.25 -7.91
CA GLY A 169 6.67 10.91 -6.71
C GLY A 169 5.40 10.22 -6.20
N ALA A 170 5.15 10.32 -4.90
CA ALA A 170 3.91 9.92 -4.25
C ALA A 170 3.62 10.86 -3.08
N ASP A 171 2.53 11.60 -3.16
CA ASP A 171 2.08 12.50 -2.10
C ASP A 171 0.82 11.92 -1.47
N MET A 172 0.68 12.04 -0.14
CA MET A 172 -0.42 11.49 0.63
C MET A 172 -1.20 12.62 1.29
N GLU A 173 -2.50 12.65 1.07
CA GLU A 173 -3.43 13.65 1.63
C GLU A 173 -4.37 12.95 2.61
N ILE A 174 -4.40 13.40 3.87
CA ILE A 174 -5.28 12.86 4.92
C ILE A 174 -6.50 13.77 5.08
N ASN A 175 -7.70 13.21 5.01
CA ASN A 175 -8.95 13.97 5.03
C ASN A 175 -9.44 14.25 6.46
N THR A 176 -8.86 15.26 7.09
CA THR A 176 -9.27 15.76 8.41
C THR A 176 -10.34 16.87 8.35
N ASP A 177 -10.82 17.21 7.16
CA ASP A 177 -11.97 18.10 6.94
C ASP A 177 -13.29 17.36 7.20
N LEU A 178 -13.42 16.15 6.65
CA LEU A 178 -14.68 15.38 6.71
C LEU A 178 -14.71 14.28 7.78
N TYR A 179 -13.55 13.91 8.33
CA TYR A 179 -13.43 12.79 9.26
C TYR A 179 -12.65 13.15 10.53
N ASP A 180 -13.10 12.56 11.63
CA ASP A 180 -12.40 12.59 12.91
C ASP A 180 -11.41 11.42 12.98
N MET A 181 -10.11 11.72 13.04
CA MET A 181 -9.04 10.74 13.05
C MET A 181 -8.62 10.35 14.49
N SER A 182 -8.14 9.13 14.66
CA SER A 182 -7.54 8.63 15.91
C SER A 182 -6.13 8.14 15.68
N ALA A 183 -5.18 8.68 16.43
CA ALA A 183 -3.79 8.23 16.45
C ALA A 183 -3.54 7.05 17.41
N GLY A 184 -4.56 6.56 18.12
CA GLY A 184 -4.42 5.46 19.07
C GLY A 184 -5.75 4.76 19.37
N ASP A 185 -5.70 3.80 20.29
CA ASP A 185 -6.84 2.92 20.64
C ASP A 185 -7.83 3.57 21.62
N ASP A 186 -7.48 4.73 22.18
CA ASP A 186 -8.11 5.31 23.38
C ASP A 186 -9.25 6.30 23.10
N SER A 187 -10.11 6.03 22.11
CA SER A 187 -11.27 6.89 21.87
C SER A 187 -12.59 6.29 22.34
N ALA A 188 -13.29 7.03 23.22
CA ALA A 188 -14.65 6.72 23.68
C ALA A 188 -15.73 6.94 22.59
N THR A 189 -15.33 7.46 21.43
CA THR A 189 -16.16 7.80 20.27
C THR A 189 -15.58 7.10 19.04
N PRO A 190 -16.39 6.50 18.15
CA PRO A 190 -15.85 5.92 16.93
C PRO A 190 -15.15 7.00 16.10
N ARG A 191 -13.84 6.85 15.92
CA ARG A 191 -12.99 7.68 15.06
C ARG A 191 -12.33 6.78 14.04
N GLU A 192 -11.93 7.37 12.92
CA GLU A 192 -11.24 6.64 11.88
C GLU A 192 -9.79 6.37 12.31
N ASP A 193 -9.33 5.13 12.14
CA ASP A 193 -8.06 4.66 12.66
C ASP A 193 -6.94 5.11 11.74
N LEU A 194 -6.12 6.06 12.20
CA LEU A 194 -5.15 6.69 11.33
C LEU A 194 -4.01 5.73 10.96
N LEU A 195 -3.63 4.79 11.84
CA LEU A 195 -2.63 3.78 11.50
C LEU A 195 -3.13 2.89 10.35
N ALA A 196 -4.38 2.41 10.44
CA ALA A 196 -5.00 1.63 9.39
C ALA A 196 -5.03 2.37 8.05
N ILE A 197 -5.49 3.62 8.06
CA ILE A 197 -5.58 4.47 6.86
C ILE A 197 -4.19 4.66 6.25
N VAL A 198 -3.19 5.08 7.04
CA VAL A 198 -1.86 5.37 6.47
C VAL A 198 -1.09 4.10 6.10
N THR A 199 -1.43 2.95 6.67
CA THR A 199 -0.90 1.65 6.21
C THR A 199 -1.45 1.30 4.83
N HIS A 200 -2.72 1.55 4.57
CA HIS A 200 -3.33 1.42 3.24
C HIS A 200 -2.70 2.39 2.22
N GLU A 201 -2.64 3.68 2.57
CA GLU A 201 -2.05 4.69 1.70
C GLU A 201 -0.55 4.44 1.42
N ALA A 202 0.18 3.90 2.40
CA ALA A 202 1.56 3.45 2.18
C ALA A 202 1.66 2.33 1.11
N GLY A 203 0.65 1.48 0.96
CA GLY A 203 0.61 0.51 -0.14
C GLY A 203 0.46 1.18 -1.50
N HIS A 204 -0.42 2.18 -1.62
CA HIS A 204 -0.52 3.01 -2.83
C HIS A 204 0.77 3.77 -3.13
N PHE A 205 1.40 4.33 -2.09
CA PHE A 205 2.71 4.98 -2.19
C PHE A 205 3.75 4.04 -2.80
N LEU A 206 3.71 2.76 -2.44
CA LEU A 206 4.62 1.72 -2.93
C LEU A 206 4.25 1.19 -4.33
N GLY A 207 3.11 1.62 -4.88
CA GLY A 207 2.66 1.28 -6.23
C GLY A 207 1.59 0.19 -6.30
N LEU A 208 1.05 -0.26 -5.16
CA LEU A 208 -0.10 -1.17 -5.14
C LEU A 208 -1.38 -0.41 -5.52
N ASP A 209 -2.34 -1.13 -6.07
CA ASP A 209 -3.73 -0.72 -6.26
C ASP A 209 -4.59 -1.54 -5.30
N HIS A 210 -5.87 -1.20 -5.23
CA HIS A 210 -6.81 -1.97 -4.44
C HIS A 210 -6.83 -3.45 -4.85
N THR A 211 -6.78 -4.32 -3.84
CA THR A 211 -6.89 -5.76 -4.07
C THR A 211 -8.34 -6.19 -4.28
N MET A 212 -8.49 -7.26 -5.06
CA MET A 212 -9.73 -8.02 -5.18
C MET A 212 -9.83 -9.18 -4.17
N ALA A 213 -8.84 -9.32 -3.29
CA ALA A 213 -8.90 -10.22 -2.14
C ALA A 213 -9.98 -9.78 -1.13
N GLY A 214 -10.15 -10.57 -0.07
CA GLY A 214 -11.22 -10.39 0.90
C GLY A 214 -11.17 -9.06 1.67
N PRO A 215 -12.24 -8.71 2.39
CA PRO A 215 -12.37 -7.46 3.13
C PRO A 215 -11.32 -7.27 4.24
N GLU A 216 -10.62 -8.33 4.62
CA GLU A 216 -9.54 -8.32 5.60
C GLU A 216 -8.21 -7.76 5.08
N ALA A 217 -8.05 -7.58 3.76
CA ALA A 217 -6.80 -7.10 3.19
C ALA A 217 -6.57 -5.62 3.45
N THR A 218 -5.34 -5.23 3.77
CA THR A 218 -4.97 -3.83 3.96
C THR A 218 -5.32 -3.02 2.73
N MET A 219 -5.02 -3.52 1.53
CA MET A 219 -5.33 -2.86 0.27
C MET A 219 -6.79 -3.05 -0.19
N HIS A 220 -7.69 -3.52 0.67
CA HIS A 220 -9.10 -3.59 0.30
C HIS A 220 -9.69 -2.18 0.13
N TYR A 221 -10.43 -1.94 -0.96
CA TYR A 221 -10.97 -0.62 -1.31
C TYR A 221 -12.01 -0.06 -0.32
N ARG A 222 -12.51 -0.88 0.61
CA ARG A 222 -13.44 -0.46 1.65
C ARG A 222 -12.79 -0.61 3.01
N TYR A 223 -12.66 0.51 3.68
CA TYR A 223 -12.30 0.54 5.09
C TYR A 223 -13.41 -0.07 5.96
N ASP A 224 -13.07 -1.05 6.80
CA ASP A 224 -14.02 -1.65 7.75
C ASP A 224 -13.97 -0.94 9.11
N ARG A 225 -14.96 -0.08 9.35
CA ARG A 225 -15.12 0.61 10.64
C ARG A 225 -15.40 -0.31 11.82
N LEU A 226 -15.89 -1.53 11.57
CA LEU A 226 -16.19 -2.50 12.63
C LEU A 226 -14.94 -3.27 13.05
N ASP A 227 -13.93 -3.36 12.18
CA ASP A 227 -12.67 -4.02 12.45
C ASP A 227 -11.48 -3.30 11.79
N PRO A 228 -11.20 -2.06 12.20
CA PRO A 228 -10.14 -1.25 11.59
C PRO A 228 -8.74 -1.81 11.89
N MET A 229 -8.61 -2.64 12.92
CA MET A 229 -7.34 -3.24 13.33
C MET A 229 -6.76 -4.16 12.25
N ASN A 230 -7.60 -4.81 11.44
CA ASN A 230 -7.16 -5.65 10.31
C ASN A 230 -6.33 -4.86 9.29
N PHE A 231 -6.59 -3.57 9.15
CA PHE A 231 -5.92 -2.70 8.19
C PHE A 231 -4.58 -2.12 8.73
N ARG A 232 -4.26 -2.32 10.01
CA ARG A 232 -2.96 -1.91 10.59
C ARG A 232 -1.82 -2.86 10.23
N THR A 233 -2.14 -4.07 9.77
CA THR A 233 -1.17 -5.12 9.43
C THR A 233 -1.48 -5.71 8.08
N LEU A 234 -0.47 -6.27 7.42
CA LEU A 234 -0.61 -6.79 6.07
C LEU A 234 -1.29 -8.15 6.03
N HIS A 235 -2.27 -8.29 5.14
CA HIS A 235 -2.83 -9.59 4.77
C HIS A 235 -1.88 -10.36 3.85
N GLU A 236 -2.08 -11.66 3.71
CA GLU A 236 -1.24 -12.53 2.87
C GLU A 236 -1.14 -12.03 1.42
N ASP A 237 -2.24 -11.48 0.89
CA ASP A 237 -2.29 -10.90 -0.45
C ASP A 237 -1.41 -9.64 -0.58
N ASP A 238 -1.46 -8.74 0.41
CA ASP A 238 -0.62 -7.53 0.48
C ASP A 238 0.87 -7.91 0.56
N ILE A 239 1.19 -8.91 1.40
CA ILE A 239 2.54 -9.46 1.55
C ILE A 239 3.04 -10.03 0.22
N MET A 240 2.22 -10.82 -0.48
CA MET A 240 2.58 -11.36 -1.79
C MET A 240 2.90 -10.25 -2.79
N GLY A 241 2.11 -9.17 -2.79
CA GLY A 241 2.32 -8.05 -3.69
C GLY A 241 3.64 -7.34 -3.44
N ILE A 242 3.89 -6.92 -2.21
CA ILE A 242 5.12 -6.17 -1.90
C ILE A 242 6.38 -7.02 -2.11
N CYS A 243 6.33 -8.32 -1.76
CA CYS A 243 7.43 -9.25 -1.95
C CYS A 243 7.75 -9.51 -3.41
N GLN A 244 6.73 -9.50 -4.27
CA GLN A 244 6.91 -9.71 -5.70
C GLN A 244 7.41 -8.45 -6.40
N MET A 245 6.95 -7.27 -5.98
CA MET A 245 7.39 -5.98 -6.54
C MET A 245 8.84 -5.64 -6.19
N TYR A 246 9.29 -6.03 -4.99
CA TYR A 246 10.59 -5.69 -4.43
C TYR A 246 11.26 -6.93 -3.80
N PRO A 247 11.76 -7.87 -4.62
CA PRO A 247 12.36 -9.13 -4.14
C PRO A 247 13.73 -8.97 -3.44
#